data_AF-A0A521R7Z2-F1
#
_entry.id   AF-A0A521R7Z2-F1
#
_cell.length_a   1.000
_cell.length_b   1.000
_cell.length_c   1.000
_cell.angle_alpha   90.00
_cell.angle_beta   90.00
_cell.angle_gamma   90.00
#
_symmetry.space_group_name_H-M   'P 1'
#
loop_
_entity.id
_entity.type
_entity.pdbx_description
1 polymer ?
#
loop_
_entity_poly.entity_id
_entity_poly.type
_entity_poly.pdbx_seq_one_letter_code
_entity_poly.pdbx_strand_id
1 'polypeptide(L)'
;MERMIESAKVDLGVVPQTLNNSNVTGSFYAAKDYRRALAVLQVGALAATKTAKIEVFEAQDAAGTGAQLITGAAATIAANTAVSEMTIALASVANGEAITINGVVFTAHTDTTTPASRQFAIDGDNTADAAALAGLINDETYGVPGITATASTGTITLKSTVPGETTITASSAASTFTIATTKAQAYVDLDGLPLSAGFTHIGCKITSTGNGGVAALLMRGDARGPITQRFGAAAVV
;
A
#
# COMPACT_ATOMS: atom_id res chain seq x y z
N MET A 1 -29.26 -11.12 -10.86
CA MET A 1 -27.91 -10.76 -10.41
C MET A 1 -27.30 -9.94 -11.54
N GLU A 2 -27.14 -8.63 -11.35
CA GLU A 2 -26.49 -7.78 -12.35
C GLU A 2 -25.00 -8.14 -12.42
N ARG A 3 -24.40 -8.09 -13.62
CA ARG A 3 -22.97 -8.38 -13.76
C ARG A 3 -22.17 -7.20 -13.21
N MET A 4 -21.02 -7.44 -12.58
CA MET A 4 -20.20 -6.36 -12.00
C MET A 4 -19.83 -5.26 -13.00
N ILE A 5 -19.68 -5.60 -14.30
CA ILE A 5 -19.40 -4.64 -15.37
C ILE A 5 -20.58 -3.71 -15.70
N GLU A 6 -21.79 -4.07 -15.28
CA GLU A 6 -23.02 -3.29 -15.51
C GLU A 6 -23.29 -2.32 -14.36
N SER A 7 -22.75 -2.57 -13.17
CA SER A 7 -22.97 -1.76 -11.96
C SER A 7 -21.83 -0.77 -11.65
N ALA A 8 -20.60 -1.11 -12.02
CA ALA A 8 -19.42 -0.27 -11.78
C ALA A 8 -18.49 -0.25 -12.99
N LYS A 9 -18.04 0.94 -13.37
CA LYS A 9 -17.00 1.13 -14.38
C LYS A 9 -15.64 1.20 -13.72
N VAL A 10 -14.68 0.45 -14.27
CA VAL A 10 -13.31 0.42 -13.80
C VAL A 10 -12.43 1.13 -14.82
N ASP A 11 -11.78 2.20 -14.40
CA ASP A 11 -10.90 3.04 -15.21
C ASP A 11 -9.47 3.02 -14.66
N LEU A 12 -8.50 3.29 -15.52
CA LEU A 12 -7.13 3.51 -15.12
C LEU A 12 -7.00 4.94 -14.60
N GLY A 13 -7.06 5.11 -13.27
CA GLY A 13 -6.84 6.39 -12.62
C GLY A 13 -5.45 6.91 -12.95
N VAL A 14 -4.41 6.12 -12.66
CA VAL A 14 -3.04 6.38 -13.08
C VAL A 14 -2.44 5.07 -13.60
N VAL A 15 -1.92 5.09 -14.82
CA VAL A 15 -1.23 3.95 -15.43
C VAL A 15 -0.01 3.58 -14.58
N PRO A 16 0.26 2.28 -14.36
CA PRO A 16 1.45 1.84 -13.63
C PRO A 16 2.72 2.49 -14.18
N GLN A 17 3.43 3.19 -13.30
CA GLN A 17 4.67 3.87 -13.64
C GLN A 17 5.55 4.03 -12.41
N THR A 18 6.84 4.30 -12.63
CA THR A 18 7.76 4.64 -11.55
C THR A 18 7.72 6.14 -11.31
N LEU A 19 7.50 6.54 -10.05
CA LEU A 19 7.75 7.91 -9.61
C LEU A 19 9.08 7.96 -8.86
N ASN A 20 9.77 9.09 -8.98
CA ASN A 20 11.00 9.40 -8.26
C ASN A 20 10.82 10.75 -7.57
N ASN A 21 10.34 10.71 -6.32
CA ASN A 21 10.06 11.91 -5.51
C ASN A 21 9.26 12.98 -6.29
N SER A 22 8.14 12.56 -6.88
CA SER A 22 7.36 13.38 -7.80
C SER A 22 5.86 13.10 -7.66
N ASN A 23 5.06 13.74 -8.51
CA ASN A 23 3.64 13.48 -8.62
C ASN A 23 3.25 13.28 -10.08
N VAL A 24 2.15 12.56 -10.29
CA VAL A 24 1.52 12.39 -11.58
C VAL A 24 0.00 12.50 -11.43
N THR A 25 -0.62 13.17 -12.38
CA THR A 25 -2.08 13.24 -12.48
C THR A 25 -2.52 12.38 -13.64
N GLY A 26 -3.53 11.55 -13.36
CA GLY A 26 -4.20 10.70 -14.32
C GLY A 26 -5.10 11.44 -15.30
N SER A 27 -5.74 10.67 -16.17
CA SER A 27 -6.84 11.19 -16.99
C SER A 27 -8.07 11.51 -16.14
N PHE A 28 -8.83 12.51 -16.56
CA PHE A 28 -10.09 12.89 -15.94
C PHE A 28 -11.26 12.20 -16.64
N TYR A 29 -12.14 11.58 -15.87
CA TYR A 29 -13.27 10.78 -16.36
C TYR A 29 -14.61 11.39 -15.95
N ALA A 30 -15.57 11.43 -16.87
CA ALA A 30 -16.88 12.04 -16.64
C ALA A 30 -17.67 11.35 -15.51
N ALA A 31 -18.02 12.08 -14.45
CA ALA A 31 -18.71 11.53 -13.28
C ALA A 31 -20.25 11.68 -13.35
N LYS A 32 -20.77 12.39 -14.37
CA LYS A 32 -22.19 12.77 -14.51
C LYS A 32 -23.22 11.63 -14.41
N ASP A 33 -22.84 10.43 -14.86
CA ASP A 33 -23.74 9.28 -14.94
C ASP A 33 -23.62 8.35 -13.72
N TYR A 34 -22.74 8.67 -12.78
CA TYR A 34 -22.42 7.86 -11.60
C TYR A 34 -22.82 8.60 -10.33
N ARG A 35 -22.89 7.88 -9.19
CA ARG A 35 -23.20 8.50 -7.89
C ARG A 35 -22.09 8.34 -6.86
N ARG A 36 -21.19 7.39 -7.08
CA ARG A 36 -20.08 7.07 -6.18
C ARG A 36 -18.80 6.84 -6.95
N ALA A 37 -17.67 7.02 -6.27
CA ALA A 37 -16.38 6.65 -6.82
C ALA A 37 -15.45 6.11 -5.75
N LEU A 38 -14.66 5.11 -6.10
CA LEU A 38 -13.60 4.54 -5.27
C LEU A 38 -12.28 4.67 -6.01
N ALA A 39 -11.32 5.39 -5.44
CA ALA A 39 -9.96 5.41 -5.93
C ALA A 39 -9.08 4.46 -5.10
N VAL A 40 -8.38 3.56 -5.78
CA VAL A 40 -7.50 2.56 -5.15
C VAL A 40 -6.06 2.86 -5.54
N LEU A 41 -5.25 3.29 -4.58
CA LEU A 41 -3.81 3.43 -4.73
C LEU A 41 -3.12 2.07 -4.55
N GLN A 42 -2.17 1.77 -5.43
CA GLN A 42 -1.26 0.65 -5.30
C GLN A 42 0.17 1.16 -5.32
N VAL A 43 0.98 0.69 -4.36
CA VAL A 43 2.39 1.08 -4.21
C VAL A 43 3.23 -0.17 -4.07
N GLY A 44 4.32 -0.22 -4.82
CA GLY A 44 5.37 -1.22 -4.69
C GLY A 44 6.38 -0.85 -3.60
N ALA A 45 7.66 -1.02 -3.91
CA ALA A 45 8.75 -0.72 -3.00
C ALA A 45 8.72 0.73 -2.49
N LEU A 46 8.71 0.90 -1.16
CA LEU A 46 8.75 2.20 -0.50
C LEU A 46 9.68 2.10 0.72
N ALA A 47 10.80 2.83 0.67
CA ALA A 47 11.79 2.87 1.74
C ALA A 47 11.25 3.58 2.99
N ALA A 48 11.89 3.32 4.14
CA ALA A 48 11.55 3.97 5.42
C ALA A 48 11.46 5.50 5.27
N THR A 49 10.57 6.12 6.06
CA THR A 49 10.24 7.57 6.06
C THR A 49 9.56 8.11 4.80
N LYS A 50 9.48 7.32 3.72
CA LYS A 50 8.81 7.73 2.49
C LYS A 50 7.31 7.49 2.57
N THR A 51 6.60 8.21 1.72
CA THR A 51 5.14 8.20 1.65
C THR A 51 4.68 8.14 0.20
N ALA A 52 3.47 7.63 0.02
CA ALA A 52 2.74 7.69 -1.23
C ALA A 52 1.30 8.10 -0.93
N LYS A 53 0.83 9.14 -1.61
CA LYS A 53 -0.46 9.77 -1.38
C LYS A 53 -1.28 9.68 -2.65
N ILE A 54 -2.55 9.32 -2.52
CA ILE A 54 -3.55 9.47 -3.58
C ILE A 54 -4.51 10.60 -3.20
N GLU A 55 -4.87 11.37 -4.19
CA GLU A 55 -5.78 12.50 -4.10
C GLU A 55 -6.77 12.41 -5.27
N VAL A 56 -8.06 12.60 -5.01
CA VAL A 56 -9.07 12.65 -6.07
C VAL A 56 -9.37 14.12 -6.38
N PHE A 57 -9.09 14.49 -7.63
CA PHE A 57 -9.35 15.82 -8.16
C PHE A 57 -10.66 15.81 -8.94
N GLU A 58 -11.39 16.91 -8.90
CA GLU A 58 -12.45 17.22 -9.84
C GLU A 58 -11.95 18.17 -10.93
N ALA A 59 -12.51 18.07 -12.13
CA ALA A 59 -12.24 18.99 -13.24
C ALA A 59 -13.52 19.33 -14.04
N GLN A 60 -13.47 20.41 -14.80
CA GLN A 60 -14.56 20.84 -15.68
C GLN A 60 -14.65 19.97 -16.95
N ASP A 61 -13.53 19.43 -17.40
CA ASP A 61 -13.41 18.61 -18.61
C ASP A 61 -12.39 17.47 -18.46
N ALA A 62 -12.24 16.66 -19.51
CA ALA A 62 -11.28 15.55 -19.55
C ALA A 62 -9.81 16.01 -19.63
N ALA A 63 -9.55 17.28 -19.97
CA ALA A 63 -8.20 17.85 -20.04
C ALA A 63 -7.71 18.36 -18.68
N GLY A 64 -8.58 18.41 -17.66
CA GLY A 64 -8.23 18.88 -16.32
C GLY A 64 -8.39 20.39 -16.14
N THR A 65 -9.20 21.06 -16.97
CA THR A 65 -9.44 22.50 -16.82
C THR A 65 -10.05 22.79 -15.45
N GLY A 66 -9.44 23.74 -14.74
CA GLY A 66 -9.86 24.15 -13.40
C GLY A 66 -9.63 23.08 -12.32
N ALA A 67 -8.82 22.04 -12.57
CA ALA A 67 -8.70 20.90 -11.68
C ALA A 67 -8.38 21.29 -10.23
N GLN A 68 -9.18 20.78 -9.30
CA GLN A 68 -9.02 21.04 -7.87
C GLN A 68 -9.25 19.78 -7.05
N LEU A 69 -8.65 19.72 -5.86
CA LEU A 69 -8.82 18.61 -4.94
C LEU A 69 -10.24 18.60 -4.37
N ILE A 70 -10.90 17.45 -4.41
CA ILE A 70 -12.15 17.27 -3.67
C ILE A 70 -11.81 17.23 -2.17
N THR A 71 -12.48 18.07 -1.38
CA THR A 71 -12.24 18.16 0.07
C THR A 71 -12.38 16.80 0.75
N GLY A 72 -11.34 16.39 1.49
CA GLY A 72 -11.32 15.10 2.19
C GLY A 72 -11.01 13.88 1.31
N ALA A 73 -10.87 14.04 0.00
CA ALA A 73 -10.65 12.93 -0.93
C ALA A 73 -9.16 12.60 -1.09
N ALA A 74 -8.49 12.28 0.02
CA ALA A 74 -7.09 11.91 0.02
C ALA A 74 -6.77 10.78 1.01
N ALA A 75 -5.87 9.90 0.61
CA ALA A 75 -5.33 8.85 1.48
C ALA A 75 -3.81 8.79 1.35
N THR A 76 -3.12 8.54 2.46
CA THR A 76 -1.66 8.47 2.51
C THR A 76 -1.20 7.14 3.05
N ILE A 77 -0.33 6.48 2.31
CA ILE A 77 0.46 5.33 2.75
C ILE A 77 1.77 5.88 3.31
N ALA A 78 2.04 5.56 4.56
CA ALA A 78 3.36 5.74 5.17
C ALA A 78 4.12 4.42 5.05
N ALA A 79 5.40 4.49 4.67
CA ALA A 79 6.25 3.31 4.65
C ALA A 79 6.25 2.62 6.02
N ASN A 80 6.19 1.29 5.98
CA ASN A 80 6.34 0.40 7.13
C ASN A 80 5.17 0.44 8.13
N THR A 81 4.06 1.08 7.76
CA THR A 81 2.84 1.19 8.58
C THR A 81 1.63 0.73 7.79
N ALA A 82 0.88 -0.20 8.38
CA ALA A 82 -0.34 -0.77 7.81
C ALA A 82 -0.18 -1.30 6.35
N VAL A 83 0.92 -2.00 6.06
CA VAL A 83 1.24 -2.51 4.72
C VAL A 83 0.85 -3.98 4.54
N SER A 84 0.75 -4.47 3.31
CA SER A 84 0.38 -5.87 3.03
C SER A 84 1.60 -6.80 2.96
N GLU A 85 2.75 -6.25 2.57
CA GLU A 85 4.02 -6.96 2.49
C GLU A 85 5.18 -6.00 2.73
N MET A 86 6.20 -6.48 3.44
CA MET A 86 7.43 -5.74 3.71
C MET A 86 8.64 -6.65 3.87
N THR A 87 9.82 -6.06 3.79
CA THR A 87 11.09 -6.72 4.03
C THR A 87 11.84 -6.07 5.20
N ILE A 88 12.56 -6.89 5.96
CA ILE A 88 13.49 -6.49 7.00
C ILE A 88 14.84 -7.09 6.65
N ALA A 89 15.80 -6.26 6.23
CA ALA A 89 17.18 -6.69 6.04
C ALA A 89 17.98 -6.47 7.31
N LEU A 90 18.69 -7.51 7.75
CA LEU A 90 19.57 -7.48 8.91
C LEU A 90 21.00 -7.12 8.49
N ALA A 91 21.64 -6.28 9.28
CA ALA A 91 23.02 -5.86 9.09
C ALA A 91 23.77 -5.92 10.43
N SER A 92 24.31 -7.10 10.76
CA SER A 92 25.10 -7.36 11.97
C SER A 92 24.43 -6.82 13.23
N VAL A 93 23.24 -7.35 13.50
CA VAL A 93 22.41 -6.96 14.65
C VAL A 93 23.20 -7.19 15.93
N ALA A 94 23.16 -6.21 16.84
CA ALA A 94 23.87 -6.29 18.11
C ALA A 94 22.96 -6.79 19.24
N ASN A 95 23.57 -7.37 20.28
CA ASN A 95 22.85 -7.86 21.44
C ASN A 95 22.02 -6.73 22.10
N GLY A 96 20.77 -7.03 22.43
CA GLY A 96 19.83 -6.07 23.03
C GLY A 96 19.14 -5.14 22.03
N GLU A 97 19.52 -5.14 20.75
CA GLU A 97 18.75 -4.43 19.72
C GLU A 97 17.40 -5.11 19.52
N ALA A 98 16.38 -4.32 19.19
CA ALA A 98 15.01 -4.82 19.11
C ALA A 98 14.28 -4.30 17.87
N ILE A 99 13.34 -5.11 17.40
CA ILE A 99 12.40 -4.77 16.35
C ILE A 99 10.97 -5.02 16.86
N THR A 100 10.08 -4.07 16.57
CA THR A 100 8.66 -4.20 16.87
C THR A 100 7.89 -4.52 15.59
N ILE A 101 7.06 -5.55 15.62
CA ILE A 101 6.20 -5.96 14.50
C ILE A 101 4.77 -6.11 15.04
N ASN A 102 3.83 -5.31 14.54
CA ASN A 102 2.44 -5.24 15.02
C ASN A 102 2.32 -5.14 16.55
N GLY A 103 3.22 -4.39 17.19
CA GLY A 103 3.26 -4.20 18.64
C GLY A 103 3.97 -5.33 19.42
N VAL A 104 4.38 -6.41 18.75
CA VAL A 104 5.20 -7.47 19.33
C VAL A 104 6.67 -7.11 19.21
N VAL A 105 7.38 -7.07 20.35
CA VAL A 105 8.81 -6.77 20.40
C VAL A 105 9.62 -8.06 20.37
N PHE A 106 10.58 -8.14 19.44
CA PHE A 106 11.59 -9.18 19.37
C PHE A 106 12.97 -8.58 19.65
N THR A 107 13.74 -9.21 20.52
CA THR A 107 15.03 -8.68 20.99
C THR A 107 16.16 -9.63 20.63
N ALA A 108 17.26 -9.10 20.09
CA ALA A 108 18.46 -9.87 19.80
C ALA A 108 19.13 -10.31 21.10
N HIS A 109 19.57 -11.56 21.15
CA HIS A 109 20.34 -12.14 22.23
C HIS A 109 21.59 -12.81 21.65
N THR A 110 22.74 -12.67 22.33
CA THR A 110 24.04 -13.15 21.82
C THR A 110 24.01 -14.54 21.20
N ASP A 111 23.40 -15.52 21.87
CA ASP A 111 23.52 -16.95 21.54
C ASP A 111 22.28 -17.79 21.85
N THR A 112 21.13 -17.19 22.18
CA THR A 112 19.92 -17.95 22.52
C THR A 112 18.68 -17.47 21.78
N THR A 113 17.93 -18.43 21.27
CA THR A 113 16.57 -18.19 20.74
C THR A 113 15.56 -18.73 21.75
N THR A 114 14.83 -17.83 22.40
CA THR A 114 13.86 -18.16 23.46
C THR A 114 12.49 -17.59 23.09
N PRO A 115 11.57 -18.42 22.53
CA PRO A 115 10.24 -17.96 22.09
C PRO A 115 9.42 -17.27 23.17
N ALA A 116 9.39 -17.82 24.39
CA ALA A 116 8.62 -17.27 25.51
C ALA A 116 9.02 -15.84 25.90
N SER A 117 10.29 -15.47 25.68
CA SER A 117 10.82 -14.13 25.92
C SER A 117 11.01 -13.32 24.64
N ARG A 118 10.61 -13.87 23.47
CA ARG A 118 10.76 -13.28 22.14
C ARG A 118 12.19 -12.83 21.83
N GLN A 119 13.16 -13.63 22.26
CA GLN A 119 14.58 -13.41 22.03
C GLN A 119 15.08 -14.28 20.90
N PHE A 120 15.79 -13.72 19.91
CA PHE A 120 16.42 -14.47 18.82
C PHE A 120 17.94 -14.43 18.94
N ALA A 121 18.59 -15.53 18.59
CA ALA A 121 20.05 -15.63 18.61
C ALA A 121 20.69 -14.80 17.48
N ILE A 122 21.86 -14.23 17.77
CA ILE A 122 22.73 -13.52 16.81
C ILE A 122 24.16 -14.12 16.80
N ASP A 123 24.27 -15.43 17.01
CA ASP A 123 25.53 -16.18 17.07
C ASP A 123 26.08 -16.59 15.70
N GLY A 124 25.42 -16.17 14.62
CA GLY A 124 25.76 -16.53 13.25
C GLY A 124 26.06 -15.33 12.35
N ASP A 125 25.86 -15.53 11.05
CA ASP A 125 25.83 -14.44 10.08
C ASP A 125 24.40 -13.86 9.98
N ASN A 126 24.25 -12.76 9.24
CA ASN A 126 22.94 -12.14 9.05
C ASN A 126 21.87 -13.13 8.52
N THR A 127 22.28 -14.17 7.78
CA THR A 127 21.36 -15.19 7.25
C THR A 127 20.84 -16.09 8.36
N ALA A 128 21.71 -16.53 9.26
CA ALA A 128 21.33 -17.30 10.44
C ALA A 128 20.43 -16.48 11.37
N ASP A 129 20.79 -15.23 11.64
CA ASP A 129 20.02 -14.32 12.50
C ASP A 129 18.61 -14.08 11.92
N ALA A 130 18.52 -13.90 10.60
CA ALA A 130 17.25 -13.71 9.91
C ALA A 130 16.36 -14.95 10.01
N ALA A 131 16.95 -16.14 9.92
CA ALA A 131 16.22 -17.40 10.09
C ALA A 131 15.72 -17.58 11.53
N ALA A 132 16.53 -17.24 12.53
CA ALA A 132 16.13 -17.29 13.93
C ALA A 132 14.95 -16.35 14.22
N LEU A 133 15.04 -15.09 13.80
CA LEU A 133 13.96 -14.11 13.95
C LEU A 133 12.70 -14.52 13.17
N ALA A 134 12.82 -14.99 11.92
CA ALA A 134 11.68 -15.46 11.15
C ALA A 134 10.99 -16.67 11.81
N GLY A 135 11.76 -17.58 12.41
CA GLY A 135 11.24 -18.69 13.19
C GLY A 135 10.38 -18.22 14.37
N LEU A 136 10.85 -17.22 15.12
CA LEU A 136 10.08 -16.63 16.22
C LEU A 136 8.82 -15.90 15.76
N ILE A 137 8.88 -15.18 14.64
CA ILE A 137 7.70 -14.47 14.12
C ILE A 137 6.59 -15.46 13.75
N ASN A 138 6.96 -16.64 13.24
CA ASN A 138 6.05 -17.72 12.86
C ASN A 138 5.65 -18.63 14.04
N ASP A 139 6.16 -18.42 15.25
CA ASP A 139 5.85 -19.26 16.40
C ASP A 139 4.34 -19.19 16.71
N GLU A 140 3.70 -20.35 16.87
CA GLU A 140 2.25 -20.46 17.04
C GLU A 140 1.73 -19.79 18.32
N THR A 141 2.58 -19.70 19.36
CA THR A 141 2.20 -19.20 20.68
C THR A 141 2.69 -17.78 20.93
N TYR A 142 3.93 -17.49 20.52
CA TYR A 142 4.64 -16.26 20.87
C TYR A 142 4.92 -15.33 19.69
N GLY A 143 4.68 -15.79 18.46
CA GLY A 143 4.90 -15.07 17.22
C GLY A 143 3.89 -13.95 16.99
N VAL A 144 3.77 -13.52 15.72
CA VAL A 144 2.84 -12.44 15.34
C VAL A 144 1.64 -13.03 14.59
N PRO A 145 0.44 -13.03 15.20
CA PRO A 145 -0.76 -13.55 14.56
C PRO A 145 -1.05 -12.83 13.24
N GLY A 146 -1.43 -13.60 12.21
CA GLY A 146 -1.80 -13.06 10.90
C GLY A 146 -0.62 -12.69 9.99
N ILE A 147 0.61 -13.03 10.37
CA ILE A 147 1.82 -12.77 9.57
C ILE A 147 2.57 -14.08 9.32
N THR A 148 3.08 -14.24 8.10
CA THR A 148 4.07 -15.24 7.74
C THR A 148 5.39 -14.55 7.43
N ALA A 149 6.46 -14.99 8.10
CA ALA A 149 7.83 -14.57 7.85
C ALA A 149 8.60 -15.62 7.03
N THR A 150 9.38 -15.18 6.06
CA THR A 150 10.30 -16.05 5.30
C THR A 150 11.66 -15.39 5.21
N ALA A 151 12.71 -16.07 5.66
CA ALA A 151 14.08 -15.56 5.62
C ALA A 151 14.83 -16.07 4.39
N SER A 152 15.63 -15.19 3.78
CA SER A 152 16.58 -15.52 2.71
C SER A 152 17.75 -14.53 2.77
N THR A 153 18.99 -15.02 2.79
CA THR A 153 20.20 -14.19 2.62
C THR A 153 20.22 -12.93 3.49
N GLY A 154 19.93 -13.08 4.78
CA GLY A 154 19.89 -11.97 5.74
C GLY A 154 18.70 -11.01 5.62
N THR A 155 17.71 -11.32 4.78
CA THR A 155 16.48 -10.54 4.63
C THR A 155 15.27 -11.38 4.97
N ILE A 156 14.35 -10.83 5.76
CA ILE A 156 13.08 -11.43 6.12
C ILE A 156 11.98 -10.76 5.32
N THR A 157 11.17 -11.54 4.61
CA THR A 157 9.94 -11.07 3.97
C THR A 157 8.76 -11.39 4.88
N LEU A 158 7.98 -10.38 5.24
CA LEU A 158 6.74 -10.51 5.99
C LEU A 158 5.54 -10.35 5.07
N LYS A 159 4.62 -11.32 5.13
CA LYS A 159 3.37 -11.32 4.37
C LYS A 159 2.19 -11.49 5.30
N SER A 160 1.12 -10.76 5.02
CA SER A 160 -0.18 -10.99 5.64
C SER A 160 -0.70 -12.37 5.23
N THR A 161 -1.13 -13.18 6.20
CA THR A 161 -1.66 -14.53 5.93
C THR A 161 -2.99 -14.47 5.17
N VAL A 162 -3.77 -13.42 5.39
CA VAL A 162 -5.00 -13.12 4.65
C VAL A 162 -4.83 -11.76 3.96
N PRO A 163 -4.45 -11.76 2.67
CA PRO A 163 -4.22 -10.52 1.94
C PRO A 163 -5.43 -9.58 2.00
N GLY A 164 -5.21 -8.37 2.49
CA GLY A 164 -6.25 -7.34 2.60
C GLY A 164 -6.99 -7.28 3.94
N GLU A 165 -6.81 -8.25 4.84
CA GLU A 165 -7.43 -8.24 6.17
C GLU A 165 -6.44 -7.90 7.28
N THR A 166 -5.25 -8.51 7.28
CA THR A 166 -4.20 -8.17 8.25
C THR A 166 -3.21 -7.19 7.63
N THR A 167 -2.92 -6.11 8.35
CA THR A 167 -1.89 -5.14 7.97
C THR A 167 -0.64 -5.33 8.83
N ILE A 168 0.50 -4.95 8.29
CA ILE A 168 1.81 -5.11 8.93
C ILE A 168 2.37 -3.72 9.22
N THR A 169 2.81 -3.52 10.45
CA THR A 169 3.54 -2.34 10.91
C THR A 169 4.83 -2.81 11.58
N ALA A 170 5.98 -2.31 11.13
CA ALA A 170 7.26 -2.64 11.74
C ALA A 170 8.13 -1.40 11.97
N SER A 171 8.81 -1.38 13.11
CA SER A 171 9.71 -0.30 13.48
C SER A 171 10.88 -0.83 14.32
N SER A 172 12.03 -0.19 14.16
CA SER A 172 13.19 -0.37 15.04
C SER A 172 13.90 0.96 15.20
N ALA A 173 14.54 1.16 16.36
CA ALA A 173 15.44 2.29 16.58
C ALA A 173 16.87 1.98 16.09
N ALA A 174 17.22 0.71 15.90
CA ALA A 174 18.55 0.30 15.48
C ALA A 174 18.67 0.34 13.95
N SER A 175 19.77 0.89 13.45
CA SER A 175 20.04 0.99 12.00
C SER A 175 20.43 -0.35 11.37
N THR A 176 20.68 -1.38 12.19
CA THR A 176 20.95 -2.76 11.78
C THR A 176 19.71 -3.44 11.21
N PHE A 177 18.50 -2.89 11.42
CA PHE A 177 17.26 -3.31 10.77
C PHE A 177 16.88 -2.33 9.67
N THR A 178 17.09 -2.72 8.41
CA THR A 178 16.60 -1.95 7.26
C THR A 178 15.21 -2.44 6.88
N ILE A 179 14.20 -1.63 7.19
CA ILE A 179 12.78 -1.96 6.95
C ILE A 179 12.29 -1.24 5.69
N ALA A 180 11.73 -1.99 4.74
CA ALA A 180 11.15 -1.46 3.52
C ALA A 180 9.80 -2.10 3.20
N THR A 181 8.84 -1.30 2.78
CA THR A 181 7.56 -1.78 2.27
C THR A 181 7.75 -2.32 0.86
N THR A 182 7.12 -3.45 0.51
CA THR A 182 7.13 -3.99 -0.86
C THR A 182 5.76 -3.95 -1.51
N LYS A 183 4.69 -3.95 -0.71
CA LYS A 183 3.31 -3.89 -1.20
C LYS A 183 2.40 -3.16 -0.21
N ALA A 184 1.77 -2.09 -0.67
CA ALA A 184 0.74 -1.38 0.09
C ALA A 184 -0.38 -0.88 -0.81
N GLN A 185 -1.57 -0.73 -0.22
CA GLN A 185 -2.75 -0.20 -0.89
C GLN A 185 -3.45 0.81 0.01
N ALA A 186 -4.08 1.81 -0.60
CA ALA A 186 -4.94 2.76 0.10
C ALA A 186 -6.17 3.06 -0.73
N TYR A 187 -7.23 3.46 -0.05
CA TYR A 187 -8.55 3.66 -0.64
C TYR A 187 -9.03 5.07 -0.33
N VAL A 188 -9.63 5.72 -1.33
CA VAL A 188 -10.44 6.93 -1.14
C VAL A 188 -11.83 6.60 -1.66
N ASP A 189 -12.77 6.45 -0.74
CA ASP A 189 -14.17 6.20 -1.06
C ASP A 189 -14.95 7.50 -1.01
N LEU A 190 -15.70 7.77 -2.08
CA LEU A 190 -16.59 8.90 -2.22
C LEU A 190 -18.03 8.38 -2.18
N ASP A 191 -18.60 8.36 -0.97
CA ASP A 191 -20.00 8.05 -0.71
C ASP A 191 -20.90 9.23 -1.10
N GLY A 192 -21.03 9.41 -2.42
CA GLY A 192 -21.54 10.62 -3.06
C GLY A 192 -20.45 11.32 -3.85
N LEU A 193 -20.84 12.02 -4.91
CA LEU A 193 -19.92 12.84 -5.72
C LEU A 193 -20.13 14.32 -5.36
N PRO A 194 -19.40 14.87 -4.37
CA PRO A 194 -19.55 16.25 -3.92
C PRO A 194 -18.83 17.21 -4.89
N LEU A 195 -19.22 17.16 -6.17
CA LEU A 195 -18.61 18.00 -7.19
C LEU A 195 -19.08 19.44 -7.04
N SER A 196 -18.15 20.37 -7.18
CA SER A 196 -18.44 21.80 -7.24
C SER A 196 -19.27 22.13 -8.48
N ALA A 197 -20.02 23.24 -8.43
CA ALA A 197 -20.82 23.67 -9.57
C ALA A 197 -19.95 23.87 -10.83
N GLY A 198 -20.33 23.25 -11.94
CA GLY A 198 -19.58 23.30 -13.20
C GLY A 198 -18.49 22.23 -13.35
N PHE A 199 -18.21 21.44 -12.31
CA PHE A 199 -17.28 20.32 -12.36
C PHE A 199 -18.02 19.03 -12.70
N THR A 200 -17.50 18.29 -13.68
CA THR A 200 -18.19 17.11 -14.24
C THR A 200 -17.30 15.90 -14.38
N HIS A 201 -15.99 16.03 -14.12
CA HIS A 201 -15.02 14.96 -14.24
C HIS A 201 -14.25 14.75 -12.93
N ILE A 202 -13.77 13.54 -12.73
CA ILE A 202 -12.89 13.18 -11.61
C ILE A 202 -11.64 12.46 -12.11
N GLY A 203 -10.51 12.67 -11.44
CA GLY A 203 -9.23 12.05 -11.77
C GLY A 203 -8.41 11.79 -10.51
N CYS A 204 -7.46 10.86 -10.61
CA CYS A 204 -6.56 10.55 -9.49
C CYS A 204 -5.22 11.25 -9.70
N LYS A 205 -4.71 11.88 -8.65
CA LYS A 205 -3.32 12.33 -8.55
C LYS A 205 -2.60 11.45 -7.54
N ILE A 206 -1.43 10.97 -7.91
CA ILE A 206 -0.53 10.26 -6.99
C ILE A 206 0.69 11.15 -6.74
N THR A 207 1.05 11.32 -5.48
CA THR A 207 2.30 11.96 -5.06
C THR A 207 3.11 10.96 -4.26
N SER A 208 4.37 10.71 -4.63
CA SER A 208 5.25 9.85 -3.85
C SER A 208 6.54 10.58 -3.51
N THR A 209 7.01 10.43 -2.27
CA THR A 209 8.31 10.95 -1.81
C THR A 209 9.43 9.93 -1.91
N GLY A 210 9.09 8.69 -2.32
CA GLY A 210 10.01 7.59 -2.56
C GLY A 210 10.18 7.28 -4.04
N ASN A 211 11.01 6.28 -4.29
CA ASN A 211 11.28 5.76 -5.63
C ASN A 211 10.62 4.40 -5.74
N GLY A 212 9.59 4.29 -6.58
CA GLY A 212 8.81 3.06 -6.63
C GLY A 212 7.74 3.07 -7.68
N GLY A 213 7.26 1.86 -8.02
CA GLY A 213 6.11 1.67 -8.86
C GLY A 213 4.84 2.10 -8.14
N VAL A 214 4.04 2.94 -8.80
CA VAL A 214 2.72 3.36 -8.32
C VAL A 214 1.69 3.16 -9.42
N ALA A 215 0.45 2.90 -9.01
CA ALA A 215 -0.71 2.87 -9.89
C ALA A 215 -1.95 3.32 -9.13
N ALA A 216 -2.96 3.82 -9.84
CA ALA A 216 -4.28 4.05 -9.27
C ALA A 216 -5.35 3.44 -10.16
N LEU A 217 -6.26 2.70 -9.53
CA LEU A 217 -7.52 2.32 -10.13
C LEU A 217 -8.57 3.35 -9.74
N LEU A 218 -9.45 3.72 -10.66
CA LEU A 218 -10.63 4.52 -10.36
C LEU A 218 -11.86 3.69 -10.71
N MET A 219 -12.70 3.44 -9.73
CA MET A 219 -13.99 2.79 -9.93
C MET A 219 -15.09 3.84 -9.80
N ARG A 220 -16.03 3.88 -10.75
CA ARG A 220 -17.22 4.73 -10.71
C ARG A 220 -18.45 3.85 -10.63
N GLY A 221 -19.23 3.99 -9.56
CA GLY A 221 -20.34 3.10 -9.23
C GLY A 221 -21.71 3.79 -9.22
N ASP A 222 -22.75 2.97 -9.07
CA ASP A 222 -24.16 3.39 -9.01
C ASP A 222 -24.57 4.20 -10.25
N ALA A 223 -24.38 3.60 -11.43
CA ALA A 223 -24.70 4.21 -12.70
C ALA A 223 -26.21 4.50 -12.84
N ARG A 224 -26.56 5.66 -13.40
CA ARG A 224 -27.95 6.06 -13.67
C ARG A 224 -28.57 5.40 -14.91
N GLY A 225 -27.75 4.73 -15.71
CA GLY A 225 -28.13 4.04 -16.94
C GLY A 225 -27.14 2.94 -17.30
N PRO A 226 -27.43 2.12 -18.33
CA PRO A 226 -26.60 0.99 -18.69
C PRO A 226 -25.19 1.43 -19.11
N ILE A 227 -24.15 0.79 -18.56
CA ILE A 227 -22.75 1.03 -18.93
C ILE A 227 -22.49 0.39 -20.29
N THR A 228 -22.49 1.20 -21.36
CA THR A 228 -22.33 0.71 -22.75
C THR A 228 -20.89 0.34 -23.11
N GLN A 229 -19.89 0.95 -22.47
CA GLN A 229 -18.48 0.74 -22.80
C GLN A 229 -17.90 -0.47 -22.05
N ARG A 230 -17.56 -1.52 -22.80
CA ARG A 230 -17.09 -2.82 -22.27
C ARG A 230 -15.56 -2.98 -22.22
N PHE A 231 -14.79 -2.08 -22.84
CA PHE A 231 -13.32 -2.10 -22.87
C PHE A 231 -12.74 -0.67 -22.78
N GLY A 232 -11.58 -0.52 -22.12
CA GLY A 232 -10.90 0.77 -21.88
C GLY A 232 -10.35 1.46 -23.14
N ALA A 233 -10.29 0.74 -24.26
CA ALA A 233 -10.04 1.28 -25.58
C ALA A 233 -11.24 0.96 -26.48
N ALA A 234 -12.06 1.95 -26.78
CA ALA A 234 -12.95 1.90 -27.92
C ALA A 234 -12.69 3.16 -28.74
N ALA A 235 -11.89 3.00 -29.79
CA ALA A 235 -11.92 3.94 -30.90
C ALA A 235 -13.30 3.81 -31.54
N VAL A 236 -14.03 4.91 -31.60
CA VAL A 236 -15.18 5.04 -32.50
C VAL A 236 -14.60 5.18 -33.91
N VAL A 237 -14.93 4.24 -34.80
CA VAL A 237 -15.00 4.51 -36.23
C VAL A 237 -16.45 4.31 -36.64
#